data_AF-A0AAN6I1X9-F1
#
_entry.id   AF-A0AAN6I1X9-F1
#
_cell.length_a   1.000
_cell.length_b   1.000
_cell.length_c   1.000
_cell.angle_alpha   90.00
_cell.angle_beta   90.00
_cell.angle_gamma   90.00
#
_symmetry.space_group_name_H-M   'P 1'
#
loop_
_entity.id
_entity.type
_entity.pdbx_description
1 polymer ?
#
loop_
_entity_poly.entity_id
_entity_poly.type
_entity_poly.pdbx_seq_one_letter_code
_entity_poly.pdbx_strand_id
1 'polypeptide(L)'
;MWFRKSESTDEKLPEELQKYVDSKESRISDRQLKQLLAKQTDGREIGHQSKDQTDPRSDRLQQSIKDAYRVEMYKREFPVSEAISINCAELFDKFLQCDRARNVWSSECAPLWKMVRECQRIQKEAFVTFDYEYMTRIEEMDAIRQTCDRLFTKHFRTPEDTESHQKNYQYSLDLKHERERFYERFGK
;
A
#
# COMPACT_ATOMS: atom_id res chain seq x y z
N MET A 1 -12.81 -5.01 61.52
CA MET A 1 -13.81 -5.28 60.47
C MET A 1 -14.22 -3.97 59.83
N TRP A 2 -13.54 -3.52 58.76
CA TRP A 2 -14.01 -2.47 57.85
C TRP A 2 -13.36 -2.71 56.47
N PHE A 3 -14.16 -3.16 55.51
CA PHE A 3 -13.80 -3.32 54.10
C PHE A 3 -13.92 -1.96 53.40
N ARG A 4 -12.91 -1.55 52.62
CA ARG A 4 -13.09 -0.56 51.55
C ARG A 4 -12.71 -1.22 50.23
N LYS A 5 -13.73 -1.49 49.40
CA LYS A 5 -13.56 -1.68 47.95
C LYS A 5 -13.09 -0.35 47.36
N SER A 6 -12.09 -0.39 46.48
CA SER A 6 -11.89 0.66 45.48
C SER A 6 -11.83 0.01 44.11
N GLU A 7 -12.65 0.57 43.23
CA GLU A 7 -13.14 0.04 41.98
C GLU A 7 -12.06 -0.15 40.91
N SER A 8 -12.26 -1.18 40.09
CA SER A 8 -11.63 -1.33 38.79
C SER A 8 -12.11 -0.22 37.87
N THR A 9 -11.29 0.79 37.63
CA THR A 9 -11.48 1.67 36.48
C THR A 9 -10.87 0.99 35.27
N ASP A 10 -11.73 0.31 34.49
CA ASP A 10 -11.49 0.09 33.06
C ASP A 10 -11.10 1.44 32.44
N GLU A 11 -9.82 1.62 32.13
CA GLU A 11 -9.35 2.68 31.23
C GLU A 11 -9.87 2.37 29.83
N LYS A 12 -11.16 2.64 29.61
CA LYS A 12 -11.74 2.71 28.28
C LYS A 12 -10.98 3.80 27.52
N LEU A 13 -10.38 3.42 26.38
CA LEU A 13 -9.89 4.39 25.41
C LEU A 13 -10.97 5.45 25.18
N PRO A 14 -10.60 6.73 25.05
CA PRO A 14 -11.54 7.77 24.65
C PRO A 14 -12.33 7.30 23.43
N GLU A 15 -13.65 7.41 23.50
CA GLU A 15 -14.58 6.85 22.50
C GLU A 15 -14.23 7.30 21.06
N GLU A 16 -13.55 8.45 20.92
CA GLU A 16 -13.08 8.99 19.65
C GLU A 16 -11.85 8.25 19.08
N LEU A 17 -10.93 7.77 19.92
CA LEU A 17 -9.79 6.94 19.49
C LEU A 17 -10.24 5.52 19.14
N GLN A 18 -11.21 5.00 19.89
CA GLN A 18 -11.83 3.71 19.55
C GLN A 18 -12.56 3.80 18.20
N LYS A 19 -13.31 4.89 17.96
CA LYS A 19 -13.92 5.16 16.64
C LYS A 19 -12.91 5.39 15.53
N TYR A 20 -11.71 5.91 15.81
CA TYR A 20 -10.64 6.04 14.82
C TYR A 20 -10.07 4.69 14.38
N VAL A 21 -9.94 3.74 15.33
CA VAL A 21 -9.49 2.37 15.03
C VAL A 21 -10.59 1.55 14.35
N ASP A 22 -11.86 1.78 14.70
CA ASP A 22 -12.99 0.95 14.26
C ASP A 22 -13.73 1.51 13.01
N SER A 23 -13.56 2.77 12.62
CA SER A 23 -14.31 3.39 11.50
C SER A 23 -13.42 3.86 10.35
N LYS A 24 -13.74 3.41 9.12
CA LYS A 24 -13.12 3.84 7.85
C LYS A 24 -13.51 5.27 7.40
N GLU A 25 -14.21 6.05 8.22
CA GLU A 25 -14.59 7.43 7.90
C GLU A 25 -14.52 8.29 9.17
N SER A 26 -13.43 9.04 9.36
CA SER A 26 -13.36 10.00 10.45
C SER A 26 -13.14 11.42 9.93
N ARG A 27 -14.01 12.34 10.37
CA ARG A 27 -14.05 13.79 10.01
C ARG A 27 -13.04 14.63 10.80
N ILE A 28 -12.03 14.01 11.42
CA ILE A 28 -11.06 14.69 12.27
C ILE A 28 -9.91 15.19 11.41
N SER A 29 -9.65 16.50 11.46
CA SER A 29 -8.54 17.10 10.71
C SER A 29 -7.18 16.79 11.36
N ASP A 30 -6.12 16.69 10.54
CA ASP A 30 -4.73 16.44 11.00
C ASP A 30 -4.26 17.37 12.12
N ARG A 31 -4.82 18.59 12.17
CA ARG A 31 -4.52 19.59 13.20
C ARG A 31 -5.11 19.23 14.56
N GLN A 32 -6.30 18.62 14.59
CA GLN A 32 -6.95 18.16 15.83
C GLN A 32 -6.27 16.90 16.36
N LEU A 33 -5.85 15.99 15.47
CA LEU A 33 -5.09 14.81 15.87
C LEU A 33 -3.74 15.17 16.51
N LYS A 34 -3.00 16.10 15.89
CA LYS A 34 -1.75 16.62 16.48
C LYS A 34 -1.97 17.29 17.84
N GLN A 35 -3.08 18.01 18.02
CA GLN A 35 -3.42 18.62 19.30
C GLN A 35 -3.81 17.59 20.37
N LEU A 36 -4.46 16.48 20.01
CA LEU A 36 -4.77 15.39 20.94
C LEU A 36 -3.49 14.67 21.40
N LEU A 37 -2.57 14.42 20.48
CA LEU A 37 -1.26 13.84 20.79
C LEU A 37 -0.43 14.77 21.67
N ALA A 38 -0.41 16.08 21.37
CA ALA A 38 0.30 17.07 22.19
C ALA A 38 -0.31 17.24 23.60
N LYS A 39 -1.64 17.12 23.73
CA LYS A 39 -2.31 17.19 25.05
C LYS A 39 -2.01 15.97 25.93
N GLN A 40 -1.67 14.81 25.35
CA GLN A 40 -1.19 13.66 26.13
C GLN A 40 0.24 13.83 26.62
N THR A 41 1.07 14.63 25.94
CA THR A 41 2.46 14.89 26.35
C THR A 41 2.59 16.00 27.39
N ASP A 42 1.71 17.01 27.36
CA ASP A 42 1.80 18.19 28.23
C ASP A 42 1.14 18.03 29.62
N GLY A 43 0.38 16.95 29.85
CA GLY A 43 -0.30 16.70 31.14
C GLY A 43 0.58 16.15 32.26
N ARG A 44 1.91 16.07 32.06
CA ARG A 44 2.83 15.35 32.97
C ARG A 44 3.93 16.24 33.55
N GLU A 45 3.56 17.39 34.10
CA GLU A 45 4.44 18.14 35.00
C GLU A 45 3.72 18.40 36.33
N ILE A 46 4.06 17.59 37.34
CA ILE A 46 4.43 17.93 38.73
C ILE A 46 4.45 16.60 39.50
N GLY A 47 5.65 16.11 39.83
CA GLY A 47 5.82 14.94 40.69
C GLY A 47 7.18 14.27 40.53
N HIS A 48 8.13 14.66 41.38
CA HIS A 48 9.46 14.09 41.53
C HIS A 48 9.46 12.55 41.62
N GLN A 49 10.47 11.95 40.99
CA GLN A 49 10.96 10.58 41.14
C GLN A 49 10.08 9.45 40.59
N SER A 50 10.46 8.93 39.41
CA SER A 50 10.57 7.48 39.20
C SER A 50 11.44 7.17 37.99
N LYS A 51 12.33 6.21 38.20
CA LYS A 51 13.34 5.69 37.28
C LYS A 51 12.72 5.28 35.93
N ASP A 52 13.52 5.42 34.89
CA ASP A 52 13.43 4.71 33.61
C ASP A 52 12.84 3.30 33.77
N GLN A 53 11.55 3.20 33.55
CA GLN A 53 10.87 2.00 33.08
C GLN A 53 9.94 2.50 31.98
N THR A 54 10.50 2.74 30.80
CA THR A 54 9.72 2.65 29.57
C THR A 54 9.11 1.25 29.56
N ASP A 55 7.80 1.18 29.78
CA ASP A 55 7.07 -0.08 29.73
C ASP A 55 7.27 -0.66 28.32
N PRO A 56 7.87 -1.87 28.17
CA PRO A 56 8.07 -2.48 26.86
C PRO A 56 6.75 -2.67 26.09
N ARG A 57 5.59 -2.62 26.74
CA ARG A 57 4.28 -2.56 26.08
C ARG A 57 4.00 -1.20 25.44
N SER A 58 4.37 -0.10 26.09
CA SER A 58 4.25 1.26 25.55
C SER A 58 5.12 1.43 24.31
N ASP A 59 6.36 0.93 24.35
CA ASP A 59 7.29 1.02 23.21
C ASP A 59 6.80 0.19 22.01
N ARG A 60 6.28 -1.02 22.26
CA ARG A 60 5.68 -1.86 21.20
C ARG A 60 4.45 -1.21 20.58
N LEU A 61 3.60 -0.57 21.39
CA LEU A 61 2.42 0.13 20.89
C LEU A 61 2.82 1.34 20.03
N GLN A 62 3.78 2.15 20.48
CA GLN A 62 4.30 3.26 19.70
C GLN A 62 4.92 2.81 18.38
N GLN A 63 5.65 1.69 18.37
CA GLN A 63 6.21 1.13 17.15
C GLN A 63 5.12 0.66 16.19
N SER A 64 4.10 -0.04 16.68
CA SER A 64 2.93 -0.47 15.90
C SER A 64 2.22 0.72 15.22
N ILE A 65 2.01 1.82 15.96
CA ILE A 65 1.39 3.04 15.42
C ILE A 65 2.26 3.65 14.32
N LYS A 66 3.59 3.73 14.52
CA LYS A 66 4.52 4.23 13.51
C LYS A 66 4.49 3.39 12.25
N ASP A 67 4.47 2.06 12.38
CA ASP A 67 4.46 1.15 11.24
C ASP A 67 3.13 1.23 10.47
N ALA A 68 1.99 1.29 11.17
CA ALA A 68 0.69 1.53 10.55
C ALA A 68 0.65 2.86 9.80
N TYR A 69 1.19 3.94 10.39
CA TYR A 69 1.29 5.23 9.72
C TYR A 69 2.16 5.17 8.46
N ARG A 70 3.30 4.45 8.50
CA ARG A 70 4.18 4.27 7.33
C ARG A 70 3.46 3.54 6.19
N VAL A 71 2.71 2.49 6.51
CA VAL A 71 1.92 1.74 5.52
C VAL A 71 0.85 2.64 4.89
N GLU A 72 0.13 3.41 5.70
CA GLU A 72 -0.90 4.34 5.21
C GLU A 72 -0.29 5.43 4.30
N MET A 73 0.84 6.02 4.69
CA MET A 73 1.54 6.98 3.86
C MET A 73 2.03 6.37 2.55
N TYR A 74 2.58 5.16 2.61
CA TYR A 74 3.00 4.42 1.41
C TYR A 74 1.81 4.18 0.46
N LYS A 75 0.64 3.77 0.97
CA LYS A 75 -0.56 3.56 0.14
C LYS A 75 -1.05 4.83 -0.56
N ARG A 76 -0.86 6.00 0.07
CA ARG A 76 -1.20 7.31 -0.51
C ARG A 76 -0.20 7.72 -1.59
N GLU A 77 1.07 7.42 -1.40
CA GLU A 77 2.14 7.73 -2.36
C GLU A 77 2.11 6.75 -3.55
N PHE A 78 1.81 5.48 -3.30
CA PHE A 78 1.79 4.40 -4.29
C PHE A 78 0.42 3.70 -4.35
N PRO A 79 -0.67 4.42 -4.68
CA PRO A 79 -1.94 3.79 -4.98
C PRO A 79 -1.79 2.88 -6.20
N VAL A 80 -2.78 2.02 -6.46
CA VAL A 80 -2.76 1.08 -7.59
C VAL A 80 -2.41 1.76 -8.91
N SER A 81 -2.97 2.95 -9.18
CA SER A 81 -2.67 3.71 -10.39
C SER A 81 -1.20 4.12 -10.53
N GLU A 82 -0.56 4.50 -9.42
CA GLU A 82 0.85 4.89 -9.42
C GLU A 82 1.74 3.66 -9.55
N ALA A 83 1.42 2.59 -8.82
CA ALA A 83 2.14 1.31 -8.94
C ALA A 83 2.11 0.76 -10.38
N ILE A 84 0.95 0.83 -11.05
CA ILE A 84 0.80 0.50 -12.48
C ILE A 84 1.67 1.41 -13.35
N SER A 85 1.62 2.73 -13.10
CA SER A 85 2.38 3.70 -13.88
C SER A 85 3.88 3.45 -13.79
N ILE A 86 4.38 3.08 -12.60
CA ILE A 86 5.78 2.72 -12.41
C ILE A 86 6.13 1.45 -13.19
N ASN A 87 5.33 0.39 -13.10
CA ASN A 87 5.58 -0.85 -13.85
C ASN A 87 5.57 -0.62 -15.38
N CYS A 88 4.76 0.32 -15.87
CA CYS A 88 4.68 0.64 -17.30
C CYS A 88 5.60 1.79 -17.73
N ALA A 89 6.41 2.36 -16.83
CA ALA A 89 7.17 3.59 -17.08
C ALA A 89 8.19 3.43 -18.22
N GLU A 90 8.86 2.28 -18.33
CA GLU A 90 9.83 2.03 -19.40
C GLU A 90 9.20 2.03 -20.80
N LEU A 91 7.97 1.52 -20.92
CA LEU A 91 7.24 1.54 -22.19
C LEU A 91 6.77 2.96 -22.53
N PHE A 92 6.34 3.71 -21.52
CA PHE A 92 5.93 5.09 -21.70
C PHE A 92 7.11 5.98 -22.10
N ASP A 93 8.28 5.78 -21.50
CA ASP A 93 9.50 6.48 -21.88
C ASP A 93 9.91 6.17 -23.33
N LYS A 94 9.88 4.90 -23.74
CA LYS A 94 10.11 4.51 -25.15
C LYS A 94 9.13 5.19 -26.11
N PHE A 95 7.86 5.30 -25.73
CA PHE A 95 6.87 6.04 -26.50
C PHE A 95 7.23 7.54 -26.62
N LEU A 96 7.57 8.20 -25.51
CA LEU A 96 7.95 9.62 -25.52
C LEU A 96 9.22 9.87 -26.36
N GLN A 97 10.19 8.96 -26.31
CA GLN A 97 11.39 9.05 -27.15
C GLN A 97 11.05 8.94 -28.64
N CYS A 98 10.14 8.03 -29.00
CA CYS A 98 9.64 7.91 -30.38
C CYS A 98 8.91 9.19 -30.82
N ASP A 99 8.02 9.70 -29.98
CA ASP A 99 7.20 10.88 -30.25
C ASP A 99 8.06 12.14 -30.44
N ARG A 100 9.08 12.35 -29.58
CA ARG A 100 10.01 13.48 -29.68
C ARG A 100 10.92 13.43 -30.89
N ALA A 101 11.36 12.25 -31.31
CA ALA A 101 12.13 12.08 -32.54
C ALA A 101 11.24 12.31 -33.79
N ARG A 102 9.91 12.19 -33.59
CA ARG A 102 8.80 12.31 -34.53
C ARG A 102 8.42 13.75 -34.88
N ASN A 103 8.16 14.07 -36.15
CA ASN A 103 7.20 15.15 -36.44
C ASN A 103 5.79 14.67 -36.04
N VAL A 104 4.96 15.57 -35.51
CA VAL A 104 3.62 15.39 -34.90
C VAL A 104 2.60 14.54 -35.70
N TRP A 105 2.92 14.19 -36.95
CA TRP A 105 2.04 13.52 -37.91
C TRP A 105 2.41 12.06 -38.20
N SER A 106 3.45 11.48 -37.56
CA SER A 106 3.86 10.09 -37.85
C SER A 106 3.07 9.06 -37.02
N SER A 107 2.42 8.11 -37.67
CA SER A 107 1.70 6.99 -37.05
C SER A 107 2.62 5.89 -36.50
N GLU A 108 3.94 6.02 -36.67
CA GLU A 108 4.91 4.96 -36.37
C GLU A 108 5.09 4.69 -34.87
N CYS A 109 4.74 5.64 -34.00
CA CYS A 109 4.76 5.44 -32.55
C CYS A 109 3.46 4.83 -32.01
N ALA A 110 2.43 4.65 -32.85
CA ALA A 110 1.13 4.11 -32.43
C ALA A 110 1.22 2.71 -31.81
N PRO A 111 2.07 1.77 -32.30
CA PRO A 111 2.25 0.47 -31.64
C PRO A 111 2.81 0.59 -30.22
N LEU A 112 3.74 1.53 -29.96
CA LEU A 112 4.27 1.77 -28.62
C LEU A 112 3.19 2.31 -27.68
N TRP A 113 2.39 3.27 -28.16
CA TRP A 113 1.27 3.78 -27.38
C TRP A 113 0.23 2.69 -27.08
N LYS A 114 -0.05 1.81 -28.05
CA LYS A 114 -0.91 0.65 -27.84
C LYS A 114 -0.33 -0.26 -26.75
N MET A 115 0.97 -0.54 -26.78
CA MET A 115 1.65 -1.36 -25.76
C MET A 115 1.58 -0.73 -24.36
N VAL A 116 1.74 0.59 -24.24
CA VAL A 116 1.59 1.30 -22.95
C VAL A 116 0.19 1.07 -22.37
N ARG A 117 -0.87 1.23 -23.19
CA ARG A 117 -2.25 1.03 -22.73
C ARG A 117 -2.54 -0.41 -22.34
N GLU A 118 -2.03 -1.38 -23.09
CA GLU A 118 -2.19 -2.79 -22.73
C GLU A 118 -1.41 -3.15 -21.47
N CYS A 119 -0.22 -2.59 -21.27
CA CYS A 119 0.50 -2.69 -20.00
C CYS A 119 -0.36 -2.21 -18.84
N GLN A 120 -0.91 -0.99 -18.93
CA GLN A 120 -1.74 -0.42 -17.86
C GLN A 120 -2.97 -1.29 -17.56
N ARG A 121 -3.64 -1.80 -18.60
CA ARG A 121 -4.81 -2.67 -18.45
C ARG A 121 -4.45 -3.99 -17.77
N ILE A 122 -3.44 -4.69 -18.28
CA ILE A 122 -3.03 -6.01 -17.77
C ILE A 122 -2.47 -5.88 -16.34
N GLN A 123 -1.66 -4.86 -16.07
CA GLN A 123 -1.17 -4.58 -14.72
C GLN A 123 -2.34 -4.35 -13.77
N LYS A 124 -3.34 -3.54 -14.14
CA LYS A 124 -4.53 -3.32 -13.29
C LYS A 124 -5.21 -4.63 -12.88
N GLU A 125 -5.43 -5.54 -13.82
CA GLU A 125 -6.02 -6.86 -13.54
C GLU A 125 -5.12 -7.71 -12.62
N ALA A 126 -3.79 -7.62 -12.79
CA ALA A 126 -2.82 -8.28 -11.94
C ALA A 126 -2.86 -7.76 -10.50
N PHE A 127 -2.82 -6.44 -10.29
CA PHE A 127 -2.88 -5.83 -8.96
C PHE A 127 -4.18 -6.17 -8.22
N VAL A 128 -5.30 -6.25 -8.94
CA VAL A 128 -6.58 -6.72 -8.39
C VAL A 128 -6.48 -8.20 -7.98
N THR A 129 -5.87 -9.05 -8.82
CA THR A 129 -5.70 -10.48 -8.52
C THR A 129 -4.91 -10.71 -7.23
N PHE A 130 -3.95 -9.85 -6.93
CA PHE A 130 -3.14 -9.91 -5.70
C PHE A 130 -3.75 -9.15 -4.51
N ASP A 131 -4.96 -8.60 -4.63
CA ASP A 131 -5.62 -7.84 -3.56
C ASP A 131 -4.76 -6.66 -3.04
N TYR A 132 -3.99 -5.99 -3.93
CA TYR A 132 -2.95 -5.01 -3.57
C TYR A 132 -3.42 -3.92 -2.59
N GLU A 133 -4.62 -3.36 -2.78
CA GLU A 133 -5.16 -2.31 -1.91
C GLU A 133 -5.35 -2.76 -0.45
N TYR A 134 -5.50 -4.07 -0.24
CA TYR A 134 -5.76 -4.69 1.06
C TYR A 134 -4.48 -5.18 1.76
N MET A 135 -3.30 -5.01 1.15
CA MET A 135 -2.04 -5.35 1.80
C MET A 135 -1.78 -4.46 3.03
N THR A 136 -1.11 -5.01 4.02
CA THR A 136 -0.88 -4.35 5.33
C THR A 136 0.60 -4.12 5.61
N ARG A 137 1.48 -4.60 4.73
CA ARG A 137 2.93 -4.41 4.82
C ARG A 137 3.46 -3.82 3.52
N ILE A 138 4.47 -2.96 3.62
CA ILE A 138 5.11 -2.34 2.44
C ILE A 138 5.78 -3.41 1.59
N GLU A 139 6.40 -4.39 2.24
CA GLU A 139 7.09 -5.51 1.60
C GLU A 139 6.14 -6.37 0.76
N GLU A 140 4.87 -6.49 1.17
CA GLU A 140 3.82 -7.16 0.39
C GLU A 140 3.54 -6.40 -0.90
N MET A 141 3.32 -5.09 -0.80
CA MET A 141 3.03 -4.21 -1.93
C MET A 141 4.18 -4.18 -2.94
N ASP A 142 5.42 -4.05 -2.45
CA ASP A 142 6.62 -4.08 -3.30
C ASP A 142 6.78 -5.43 -4.01
N ALA A 143 6.55 -6.55 -3.29
CA ALA A 143 6.64 -7.88 -3.88
C ALA A 143 5.58 -8.11 -4.98
N ILE A 144 4.36 -7.61 -4.79
CA ILE A 144 3.32 -7.66 -5.83
C ILE A 144 3.77 -6.88 -7.06
N ARG A 145 4.24 -5.64 -6.90
CA ARG A 145 4.69 -4.79 -8.01
C ARG A 145 5.75 -5.49 -8.86
N GLN A 146 6.78 -6.02 -8.22
CA GLN A 146 7.87 -6.75 -8.90
C GLN A 146 7.38 -8.02 -9.59
N THR A 147 6.45 -8.74 -8.97
CA THR A 147 5.89 -9.98 -9.54
C THR A 147 5.05 -9.68 -10.78
N CYS A 148 4.16 -8.69 -10.71
CA CYS A 148 3.31 -8.29 -11.83
C CYS A 148 4.14 -7.75 -13.01
N ASP A 149 5.17 -6.95 -12.74
CA ASP A 149 6.08 -6.45 -13.79
C ASP A 149 6.85 -7.60 -14.47
N ARG A 150 7.45 -8.49 -13.67
CA ARG A 150 8.19 -9.65 -14.18
C ARG A 150 7.32 -10.57 -15.03
N LEU A 151 6.09 -10.85 -14.58
CA LEU A 151 5.17 -11.71 -15.35
C LEU A 151 4.74 -11.03 -16.65
N PHE A 152 4.44 -9.74 -16.61
CA PHE A 152 4.08 -9.00 -17.81
C PHE A 152 5.20 -9.03 -18.85
N THR A 153 6.43 -8.65 -18.47
CA THR A 153 7.60 -8.61 -19.36
C THR A 153 8.03 -10.00 -19.87
N LYS A 154 7.75 -11.07 -19.10
CA LYS A 154 7.95 -12.46 -19.53
C LYS A 154 7.05 -12.83 -20.71
N HIS A 155 5.77 -12.42 -20.67
CA HIS A 155 4.75 -12.89 -21.62
C HIS A 155 4.52 -11.95 -22.79
N PHE A 156 4.61 -10.64 -22.57
CA PHE A 156 4.21 -9.62 -23.52
C PHE A 156 5.38 -8.70 -23.88
N ARG A 157 5.83 -8.79 -25.13
CA ARG A 157 6.91 -7.94 -25.68
C ARG A 157 6.39 -6.98 -26.74
N THR A 158 5.34 -7.36 -27.46
CA THR A 158 4.70 -6.54 -28.48
C THR A 158 3.19 -6.45 -28.26
N PRO A 159 2.48 -5.49 -28.89
CA PRO A 159 1.02 -5.42 -28.80
C PRO A 159 0.31 -6.70 -29.23
N GLU A 160 0.83 -7.40 -30.25
CA GLU A 160 0.22 -8.63 -30.77
C GLU A 160 0.28 -9.76 -29.74
N ASP A 161 1.30 -9.76 -28.88
CA ASP A 161 1.39 -10.73 -27.78
C ASP A 161 0.21 -10.61 -26.81
N THR A 162 -0.28 -9.39 -26.59
CA THR A 162 -1.41 -9.10 -25.70
C THR A 162 -2.76 -9.51 -26.29
N GLU A 163 -2.82 -9.76 -27.59
CA GLU A 163 -4.00 -10.28 -28.30
C GLU A 163 -3.98 -11.80 -28.45
N SER A 164 -2.83 -12.44 -28.20
CA SER A 164 -2.69 -13.89 -28.32
C SER A 164 -3.43 -14.61 -27.19
N HIS A 165 -4.46 -15.38 -27.55
CA HIS A 165 -5.21 -16.21 -26.60
C HIS A 165 -4.30 -17.16 -25.80
N GLN A 166 -3.33 -17.78 -26.47
CA GLN A 166 -2.40 -18.71 -25.82
C GLN A 166 -1.53 -18.00 -24.78
N LYS A 167 -0.99 -16.82 -25.11
CA LYS A 167 -0.17 -16.05 -24.16
C LYS A 167 -0.98 -15.53 -22.99
N ASN A 168 -2.19 -15.02 -23.24
CA ASN A 168 -3.09 -14.57 -22.18
C ASN A 168 -3.48 -15.73 -21.24
N TYR A 169 -3.74 -16.91 -21.79
CA TYR A 169 -4.02 -18.11 -20.99
C TYR A 169 -2.82 -18.48 -20.11
N GLN A 170 -1.61 -18.55 -20.69
CA GLN A 170 -0.41 -18.88 -19.92
C GLN A 170 -0.09 -17.81 -18.86
N TYR A 171 -0.25 -16.54 -19.20
CA TYR A 171 -0.09 -15.44 -18.25
C TYR A 171 -1.05 -15.61 -17.07
N SER A 172 -2.32 -15.94 -17.33
CA SER A 172 -3.33 -16.14 -16.29
C SER A 172 -3.01 -17.30 -15.35
N LEU A 173 -2.48 -18.41 -15.91
CA LEU A 173 -2.00 -19.54 -15.11
C LEU A 173 -0.81 -19.15 -14.22
N ASP A 174 0.20 -18.51 -14.81
CA ASP A 174 1.38 -18.05 -14.08
C ASP A 174 1.00 -17.04 -12.99
N LEU A 175 0.07 -16.11 -13.28
CA LEU A 175 -0.42 -15.12 -12.34
C LEU A 175 -1.12 -15.77 -11.14
N LYS A 176 -1.99 -16.75 -11.40
CA LYS A 176 -2.65 -17.52 -10.34
C LYS A 176 -1.64 -18.25 -9.46
N HIS A 177 -0.68 -18.92 -10.08
CA HIS A 177 0.35 -19.68 -9.37
C HIS A 177 1.24 -18.78 -8.49
N GLU A 178 1.64 -17.62 -9.00
CA GLU A 178 2.44 -16.67 -8.24
C GLU A 178 1.63 -16.00 -7.12
N ARG A 179 0.33 -15.80 -7.29
CA ARG A 179 -0.57 -15.36 -6.21
C ARG A 179 -0.62 -16.38 -5.07
N GLU A 180 -0.80 -17.65 -5.39
CA GLU A 180 -0.82 -18.73 -4.38
C GLU A 180 0.48 -18.77 -3.58
N ARG A 181 1.63 -18.74 -4.28
CA ARG A 181 2.95 -18.64 -3.63
C ARG A 181 3.11 -17.39 -2.76
N PHE A 182 2.59 -16.27 -3.22
CA PHE A 182 2.63 -15.02 -2.47
C PHE A 182 1.80 -15.13 -1.19
N TYR A 183 0.60 -15.72 -1.23
CA TYR A 183 -0.25 -15.90 -0.05
C TYR A 183 0.35 -16.90 0.94
N GLU A 184 0.94 -18.00 0.46
CA GLU A 184 1.71 -18.91 1.30
C GLU A 184 2.88 -18.20 2.01
N ARG A 185 3.64 -17.38 1.26
CA ARG A 185 4.80 -16.66 1.79
C ARG A 185 4.43 -15.63 2.85
N PHE A 186 3.34 -14.91 2.65
CA PHE A 186 2.95 -13.79 3.51
C PHE A 186 1.86 -14.13 4.52
N GLY A 187 1.29 -15.33 4.48
CA GLY A 187 0.24 -15.80 5.40
C GLY A 187 -1.09 -15.10 5.15
N LYS A 188 -1.52 -15.03 3.88
CA LYS A 188 -2.79 -14.45 3.44
C LYS A 188 -3.83 -15.52 3.12
#